data_AF-A0A0F3H0N7-F1
#
_entry.id   AF-A0A0F3H0N7-F1
#
_cell.length_a   1.000
_cell.length_b   1.000
_cell.length_c   1.000
_cell.angle_alpha   90.00
_cell.angle_beta   90.00
_cell.angle_gamma   90.00
#
_symmetry.space_group_name_H-M   'P 1'
#
loop_
_entity.id
_entity.type
_entity.pdbx_description
1 polymer ?
#
loop_
_entity_poly.entity_id
_entity_poly.type
_entity_poly.pdbx_seq_one_letter_code
_entity_poly.pdbx_strand_id
1 'polypeptide(L)' 'MKKMRFTRITMNPGQMAGVPCIRGLRIPVASIVGMI' A
#
# COMPACT_ATOMS: atom_id res chain seq x y z
N MET A 1 -21.03 8.31 -2.90
CA MET A 1 -19.64 7.93 -3.26
C MET A 1 -19.21 6.73 -2.41
N LYS A 2 -18.99 5.56 -3.01
CA LYS A 2 -18.70 4.32 -2.27
C LYS A 2 -17.20 4.27 -1.94
N LYS A 3 -16.83 4.21 -0.65
CA LYS A 3 -15.44 4.08 -0.20
C LYS A 3 -14.90 2.70 -0.61
N MET A 4 -13.97 2.64 -1.57
CA MET A 4 -13.22 1.40 -1.83
C MET A 4 -12.28 1.15 -0.66
N ARG A 5 -12.48 0.04 0.06
CA ARG A 5 -11.61 -0.38 1.16
C ARG A 5 -10.56 -1.36 0.62
N PHE A 6 -9.30 -0.95 0.64
CA PHE A 6 -8.18 -1.82 0.29
C PHE A 6 -7.76 -2.67 1.50
N THR A 7 -8.32 -3.87 1.63
CA THR A 7 -8.16 -4.75 2.80
C THR A 7 -6.73 -5.27 3.02
N ARG A 8 -5.91 -5.28 1.97
CA ARG A 8 -4.51 -5.76 1.99
C ARG A 8 -3.48 -4.63 1.95
N ILE A 9 -3.89 -3.36 1.91
CA ILE A 9 -2.97 -2.21 1.92
C ILE A 9 -2.89 -1.66 3.34
N THR A 10 -1.68 -1.40 3.82
CA THR A 10 -1.41 -0.79 5.12
C THR A 10 -0.51 0.42 4.96
N MET A 11 -0.67 1.41 5.82
CA MET A 11 0.20 2.59 5.91
C MET A 11 0.80 2.63 7.32
N ASN A 12 2.12 2.44 7.44
CA ASN A 12 2.81 2.45 8.72
C ASN A 12 3.92 3.52 8.69
N PRO A 13 3.81 4.62 9.45
CA PRO A 13 4.80 5.71 9.41
C PRO A 13 6.20 5.28 9.86
N GLY A 14 6.32 4.23 10.69
CA GLY A 14 7.62 3.69 11.13
C GLY A 14 8.28 2.76 10.10
N GLN A 15 7.67 2.54 8.94
CA GLN A 15 8.18 1.64 7.90
C GLN A 15 8.10 2.32 6.54
N MET A 16 9.13 2.13 5.71
CA MET A 16 9.12 2.52 4.28
C MET A 16 8.67 3.98 4.06
N ALA A 17 9.15 4.90 4.92
CA ALA A 17 8.80 6.32 4.90
C ALA A 17 7.28 6.62 4.97
N GLY A 18 6.48 5.70 5.52
CA GLY A 18 5.04 5.87 5.66
C GLY A 18 4.26 5.64 4.37
N VAL A 19 4.86 5.08 3.31
CA VAL A 19 4.15 4.83 2.06
C VAL A 19 3.16 3.66 2.16
N PRO A 20 2.09 3.63 1.35
CA PRO A 20 1.18 2.50 1.28
C PRO A 20 1.90 1.22 0.83
N CYS A 21 1.80 0.17 1.64
CA CYS A 21 2.46 -1.12 1.41
C CYS A 21 1.47 -2.27 1.40
N ILE A 22 1.78 -3.33 0.64
CA ILE A 22 1.02 -4.58 0.74
C ILE A 22 1.34 -5.27 2.08
N ARG A 23 0.29 -5.57 2.85
CA ARG A 23 0.37 -6.16 4.18
C ARG A 23 1.12 -7.49 4.16
N GLY A 24 2.22 -7.56 4.90
CA GLY A 24 3.04 -8.77 5.05
C GLY A 24 4.10 -8.98 3.97
N LEU A 25 4.23 -8.07 2.99
CA LEU A 25 5.23 -8.22 1.91
C LEU A 25 6.34 -7.17 1.94
N ARG A 26 6.18 -6.05 2.66
CA ARG A 26 7.09 -4.88 2.57
C ARG A 26 7.34 -4.46 1.11
N ILE A 27 6.27 -4.42 0.32
CA ILE A 27 6.28 -3.98 -1.08
C ILE A 27 5.40 -2.73 -1.17
N PRO A 28 5.93 -1.57 -1.63
CA PRO A 28 5.13 -0.38 -1.86
C PRO A 28 4.12 -0.61 -2.99
N VAL A 29 2.90 -0.10 -2.83
CA VAL A 29 1.85 -0.22 -3.84
C VAL A 29 2.26 0.50 -5.14
N ALA A 30 3.01 1.60 -5.03
CA ALA A 30 3.49 2.35 -6.19
C ALA A 30 4.40 1.51 -7.12
N SER A 31 5.13 0.52 -6.59
CA SER A 31 6.07 -0.29 -7.37
C SER A 31 5.41 -1.19 -8.41
N ILE A 32 4.13 -1.50 -8.24
CA ILE A 32 3.36 -2.40 -9.12
C ILE A 32 2.26 -1.66 -9.88
N VAL A 33 1.76 -0.53 -9.37
CA VAL A 33 0.73 0.26 -10.07
C VAL A 33 1.25 0.79 -11.41
N GLY A 34 2.54 1.12 -11.54
CA GLY A 34 3.10 1.58 -12.82
C GLY A 34 3.33 0.48 -13.86
N MET A 35 2.97 -0.78 -13.57
CA MET A 35 3.14 -1.91 -14.50
C MET A 35 1.91 -2.13 -15.39
N ILE A 36 0.84 -1.36 -15.20
CA ILE A 36 -0.43 -1.41 -15.95
C ILE A 36 -0.87 0.01 -16.30
#